data_AF-A0AAD7I2Z3-F1
#
_entry.id   AF-A0AAD7I2Z3-F1
#
_cell.length_a   1.000
_cell.length_b   1.000
_cell.length_c   1.000
_cell.angle_alpha   90.00
_cell.angle_beta   90.00
_cell.angle_gamma   90.00
#
_symmetry.space_group_name_H-M   'P 1'
#
loop_
_entity.id
_entity.type
_entity.pdbx_description
1 polymer ?
#
loop_
_entity_poly.entity_id
_entity_poly.type
_entity_poly.pdbx_seq_one_letter_code
_entity_poly.pdbx_strand_id
1 'polypeptide(L)'
;MNCRTPPLKTSGNALRLHELPQARRGKLLRCSKCKGVLYCSTECQAQHWPTHKPLCTSTADSNLIEHVDSALANPFFTLILQACFILQFDLLRSPRIDKPFVGLVDFGIEPVEFSNFSKIFTNQRLGDGEVEAMVQMNSFKPLTSPISPGGQTVWRQAVDRIKDEEHAWSVVLAKISTGGSGVTATSTLTIGRGALDLVRASRPWSFECPSTGTVIERPFNIESCMEFLNDYIRRDNDNAMYLRTKMRASDVKRIRDAKAGATSDAAKLLRAKMRREEIFKSLKEHVPAEIPKMRFARMGDVNIGLLYDVC
;
A
#
# COMPACT_ATOMS: atom_id res chain seq x y z
N MET A 1 -6.01 -29.24 4.06
CA MET A 1 -4.65 -29.60 3.60
C MET A 1 -3.66 -28.62 4.21
N ASN A 2 -2.69 -29.11 4.99
CA ASN A 2 -1.72 -28.29 5.73
C ASN A 2 -0.77 -27.56 4.76
N CYS A 3 -0.97 -26.27 4.57
CA CYS A 3 -0.07 -25.39 3.82
C CYS A 3 1.16 -25.07 4.67
N ARG A 4 2.20 -25.91 4.59
CA ARG A 4 3.54 -25.54 5.06
C ARG A 4 4.17 -24.60 4.03
N THR A 5 4.47 -23.37 4.44
CA THR A 5 5.33 -22.47 3.68
C THR A 5 6.76 -23.05 3.65
N PRO A 6 7.39 -23.21 2.48
CA PRO A 6 8.78 -23.65 2.42
C PRO A 6 9.70 -22.58 3.01
N PRO A 7 10.80 -22.98 3.67
CA PRO A 7 11.78 -22.03 4.19
C PRO A 7 12.41 -21.22 3.04
N LEU A 8 12.64 -19.93 3.30
CA LEU A 8 13.38 -19.03 2.41
C LEU A 8 14.76 -19.65 2.10
N LYS A 9 15.02 -19.96 0.83
CA LYS A 9 16.35 -20.37 0.37
C LYS A 9 17.20 -19.12 0.19
N THR A 10 18.35 -19.06 0.87
CA THR A 10 19.23 -17.88 0.91
C THR A 10 20.49 -18.11 0.06
N SER A 11 20.76 -17.20 -0.88
CA SER A 11 22.11 -16.99 -1.41
C SER A 11 22.33 -15.48 -1.66
N GLY A 12 22.60 -14.74 -0.58
CA GLY A 12 22.90 -13.30 -0.58
C GLY A 12 22.57 -12.62 0.75
N ASN A 13 23.20 -11.48 1.07
CA ASN A 13 22.91 -10.72 2.29
C ASN A 13 21.59 -9.93 2.21
N ALA A 14 21.18 -9.51 1.01
CA ALA A 14 19.96 -8.73 0.77
C ALA A 14 18.83 -9.58 0.18
N LEU A 15 17.59 -9.29 0.59
CA LEU A 15 16.38 -10.01 0.15
C LEU A 15 16.02 -9.61 -1.28
N ARG A 16 15.86 -10.60 -2.17
CA ARG A 16 15.41 -10.39 -3.55
C ARG A 16 13.96 -10.85 -3.75
N LEU A 17 13.30 -10.27 -4.75
CA LEU A 17 11.91 -10.56 -5.10
C LEU A 17 11.62 -12.07 -5.28
N HIS A 18 12.55 -12.80 -5.92
CA HIS A 18 12.41 -14.23 -6.21
C HIS A 18 12.68 -15.14 -5.01
N GLU A 19 13.28 -14.63 -3.93
CA GLU A 19 13.59 -15.41 -2.72
C GLU A 19 12.37 -15.53 -1.79
N LEU A 20 11.37 -14.65 -1.93
CA LEU A 20 10.16 -14.67 -1.12
C LEU A 20 9.24 -15.87 -1.46
N PRO A 21 8.50 -16.44 -0.49
CA PRO A 21 7.64 -17.59 -0.72
C PRO A 21 6.65 -17.31 -1.84
N GLN A 22 6.81 -17.99 -2.98
CA GLN A 22 5.86 -17.88 -4.07
C GLN A 22 4.54 -18.54 -3.64
N ALA A 23 3.45 -17.77 -3.63
CA ALA A 23 2.12 -18.33 -3.51
C ALA A 23 1.91 -19.31 -4.67
N ARG A 24 1.49 -20.55 -4.38
CA ARG A 24 1.21 -21.53 -5.43
C ARG A 24 0.18 -20.92 -6.40
N ARG A 25 0.54 -20.82 -7.67
CA ARG A 25 -0.30 -20.32 -8.77
C ARG A 25 -1.44 -21.33 -9.05
N GLY A 26 -2.46 -21.37 -8.19
CA GLY A 26 -3.76 -21.90 -8.55
C GLY A 26 -4.49 -20.90 -9.43
N LYS A 27 -5.23 -21.36 -10.45
CA LYS A 27 -6.04 -20.49 -11.31
C LYS A 27 -7.21 -19.96 -10.49
N LEU A 28 -7.12 -18.73 -9.99
CA LEU A 28 -8.19 -18.07 -9.25
C LEU A 28 -9.34 -17.71 -10.20
N LEU A 29 -10.57 -17.97 -9.77
CA LEU A 29 -11.80 -17.59 -10.43
C LEU A 29 -12.14 -16.14 -10.11
N ARG A 30 -12.62 -15.39 -11.10
CA ARG A 30 -13.10 -14.03 -10.88
C ARG A 30 -14.61 -14.04 -10.72
N CYS A 31 -15.13 -13.13 -9.89
CA CYS A 31 -16.53 -12.75 -10.00
C CYS A 31 -16.83 -12.36 -11.46
N SER A 32 -17.75 -13.08 -12.11
CA SER A 32 -18.09 -12.84 -13.52
C SER A 32 -18.68 -11.44 -13.77
N LYS A 33 -19.26 -10.83 -12.73
CA LYS A 33 -19.91 -9.52 -12.80
C LYS A 33 -18.93 -8.35 -12.61
N CYS A 34 -18.34 -8.20 -11.41
CA CYS A 34 -17.44 -7.07 -11.13
C CYS A 34 -15.99 -7.32 -11.54
N LYS A 35 -15.57 -8.58 -11.70
CA LYS A 35 -14.17 -8.99 -11.93
C LYS A 35 -13.17 -8.55 -10.85
N GLY A 36 -13.61 -7.88 -9.80
CA GLY A 36 -12.78 -7.29 -8.73
C GLY A 36 -12.53 -8.17 -7.50
N VAL A 37 -13.17 -9.34 -7.40
CA VAL A 37 -12.93 -10.31 -6.30
C VAL A 37 -12.55 -11.66 -6.88
N LEU A 38 -11.56 -12.30 -6.24
CA LEU A 38 -11.00 -13.59 -6.62
C LEU A 38 -11.45 -14.69 -5.65
N TYR A 39 -11.68 -15.87 -6.20
CA TYR A 39 -12.08 -17.07 -5.46
C TYR A 39 -11.20 -18.24 -5.87
N CYS A 40 -10.82 -19.08 -4.92
CA CYS A 40 -10.13 -20.33 -5.26
C CYS A 40 -11.07 -21.36 -5.89
N SER A 41 -12.38 -21.24 -5.68
CA SER A 41 -13.39 -22.11 -6.28
C SER A 41 -14.77 -21.43 -6.34
N THR A 42 -15.70 -22.04 -7.08
CA THR A 42 -17.10 -21.61 -7.18
C THR A 42 -17.82 -21.68 -5.84
N GLU A 43 -17.43 -22.62 -4.96
CA GLU A 43 -17.98 -22.77 -3.62
C GLU A 43 -17.62 -21.58 -2.74
N CYS A 44 -16.36 -21.13 -2.78
CA CYS A 44 -15.94 -19.93 -2.04
C CYS A 44 -16.64 -18.66 -2.57
N GLN A 45 -16.89 -18.58 -3.88
CA GLN A 45 -17.69 -17.50 -4.45
C GLN A 45 -19.13 -17.53 -3.91
N ALA A 46 -19.77 -18.69 -3.92
CA ALA A 46 -21.14 -18.85 -3.44
C ALA A 46 -21.27 -18.53 -1.95
N GLN A 47 -20.28 -18.95 -1.14
CA GLN A 47 -20.24 -18.66 0.30
C GLN A 47 -20.06 -17.17 0.59
N HIS A 48 -19.24 -16.46 -0.19
CA HIS A 48 -19.04 -15.03 -0.06
C HIS A 48 -20.17 -14.19 -0.69
N TRP A 49 -21.01 -14.80 -1.53
CA TRP A 49 -22.02 -14.07 -2.31
C TRP A 49 -23.00 -13.23 -1.48
N PRO A 50 -23.52 -13.67 -0.31
CA PRO A 50 -24.46 -12.87 0.48
C PRO A 50 -23.88 -11.51 0.90
N THR A 51 -22.59 -11.45 1.23
CA THR A 51 -21.89 -10.21 1.62
C THR A 51 -21.32 -9.47 0.42
N HIS A 52 -20.94 -10.17 -0.64
CA HIS A 52 -20.37 -9.57 -1.85
C HIS A 52 -21.43 -8.94 -2.76
N LYS A 53 -22.60 -9.57 -2.93
CA LYS A 53 -23.68 -9.13 -3.83
C LYS A 53 -24.05 -7.64 -3.70
N PRO A 54 -24.24 -7.05 -2.50
CA PRO A 54 -24.57 -5.63 -2.39
C PRO A 54 -23.43 -4.70 -2.82
N LEU A 55 -22.18 -5.19 -2.83
CA LEU A 55 -20.98 -4.46 -3.25
C LEU A 55 -20.57 -4.79 -4.71
N CYS A 56 -21.24 -5.76 -5.34
CA CYS A 56 -20.87 -6.27 -6.65
C CYS A 56 -21.45 -5.39 -7.77
N THR A 57 -20.71 -4.34 -8.14
CA THR A 57 -21.04 -3.40 -9.23
C THR A 57 -20.40 -3.81 -10.57
N SER A 58 -21.17 -3.72 -11.65
CA SER A 58 -20.76 -4.04 -13.03
C SER A 58 -20.23 -2.82 -13.77
N THR A 59 -19.48 -1.95 -13.10
CA THR A 59 -18.91 -0.80 -13.76
C THR A 59 -17.56 -1.18 -14.34
N ALA A 60 -17.40 -1.01 -15.66
CA ALA A 60 -16.11 -0.99 -16.32
C ALA A 60 -15.17 0.09 -15.73
N ASP A 61 -15.71 0.97 -14.87
CA ASP A 61 -15.02 1.77 -13.88
C ASP A 61 -14.82 0.96 -12.59
N SER A 62 -13.75 0.19 -12.52
CA SER A 62 -13.33 -0.46 -11.28
C SER A 62 -12.99 0.61 -10.23
N ASN A 63 -13.82 0.75 -9.20
CA ASN A 63 -13.48 1.64 -8.09
C ASN A 63 -12.15 1.17 -7.50
N LEU A 64 -11.24 2.09 -7.18
CA LEU A 64 -9.92 1.79 -6.61
C LEU A 64 -10.01 0.80 -5.41
N ILE A 65 -11.14 0.77 -4.72
CA ILE A 65 -11.47 -0.21 -3.68
C ILE A 65 -11.37 -1.67 -4.17
N GLU A 66 -11.89 -2.00 -5.35
CA GLU A 66 -11.83 -3.38 -5.90
C GLU A 66 -10.39 -3.83 -6.18
N HIS A 67 -9.56 -2.90 -6.66
CA HIS A 67 -8.15 -3.18 -6.85
C HIS A 67 -7.39 -3.26 -5.52
N VAL A 68 -7.79 -2.49 -4.51
CA VAL A 68 -7.25 -2.65 -3.15
C VAL A 68 -7.62 -4.01 -2.57
N ASP A 69 -8.84 -4.50 -2.77
CA ASP A 69 -9.23 -5.85 -2.35
C ASP A 69 -8.37 -6.91 -3.05
N SER A 70 -8.12 -6.75 -4.35
CA SER A 70 -7.21 -7.63 -5.11
C SER A 70 -5.77 -7.57 -4.58
N ALA A 71 -5.29 -6.38 -4.19
CA ALA A 71 -3.97 -6.21 -3.57
C ALA A 71 -3.90 -6.94 -2.22
N LEU A 72 -4.90 -6.76 -1.35
CA LEU A 72 -4.96 -7.40 -0.03
C LEU A 72 -5.19 -8.91 -0.10
N ALA A 73 -5.78 -9.41 -1.19
CA ALA A 73 -5.89 -10.85 -1.46
C ALA A 73 -4.56 -11.48 -1.92
N ASN A 74 -3.58 -10.68 -2.33
CA ASN A 74 -2.28 -11.18 -2.76
C ASN A 74 -1.40 -11.51 -1.54
N PRO A 75 -0.94 -12.78 -1.37
CA PRO A 75 -0.18 -13.17 -0.18
C PRO A 75 1.14 -12.42 -0.01
N PHE A 76 1.81 -12.09 -1.12
CA PHE A 76 3.05 -11.32 -1.09
C PHE A 76 2.79 -9.88 -0.67
N PHE A 77 1.79 -9.25 -1.28
CA PHE A 77 1.42 -7.88 -0.92
C PHE A 77 1.08 -7.78 0.57
N THR A 78 0.25 -8.71 1.05
CA THR A 78 -0.15 -8.79 2.45
C THR A 78 1.01 -9.11 3.38
N LEU A 79 1.97 -9.95 2.98
CA LEU A 79 3.19 -10.21 3.75
C LEU A 79 4.01 -8.93 3.97
N ILE A 80 4.22 -8.12 2.92
CA ILE A 80 4.95 -6.85 3.03
C ILE A 80 4.16 -5.82 3.85
N LEU A 81 2.83 -5.75 3.66
CA LEU A 81 1.99 -4.87 4.46
C LEU A 81 2.00 -5.25 5.95
N GLN A 82 1.96 -6.54 6.27
CA GLN A 82 2.14 -7.04 7.64
C GLN A 82 3.50 -6.63 8.22
N ALA A 83 4.58 -6.68 7.43
CA ALA A 83 5.89 -6.19 7.85
C ALA A 83 5.87 -4.69 8.20
N CYS A 84 5.17 -3.85 7.42
CA CYS A 84 4.96 -2.44 7.76
C CYS A 84 4.24 -2.28 9.11
N PHE A 85 3.21 -3.07 9.39
CA PHE A 85 2.51 -3.06 10.69
C PHE A 85 3.42 -3.50 11.83
N ILE A 86 4.18 -4.58 11.66
CA ILE A 86 5.10 -5.08 12.69
C ILE A 86 6.14 -4.01 13.04
N LEU A 87 6.74 -3.36 12.04
CA LEU A 87 7.71 -2.28 12.24
C LEU A 87 7.09 -1.06 12.91
N GLN A 88 5.90 -0.64 12.47
CA GLN A 88 5.25 0.58 12.97
C GLN A 88 4.80 0.48 14.42
N PHE A 89 4.39 -0.72 14.85
CA PHE A 89 3.81 -0.95 16.17
C PHE A 89 4.71 -1.81 17.07
N ASP A 90 5.94 -2.08 16.64
CA ASP A 90 6.92 -2.91 17.35
C ASP A 90 6.34 -4.26 17.81
N LEU A 91 5.61 -4.93 16.92
CA LEU A 91 4.86 -6.15 17.25
C LEU A 91 5.75 -7.36 17.53
N LEU A 92 7.05 -7.28 17.22
CA LEU A 92 8.03 -8.31 17.62
C LEU A 92 8.23 -8.34 19.13
N ARG A 93 8.19 -7.17 19.78
CA ARG A 93 8.42 -7.02 21.22
C ARG A 93 7.12 -6.87 22.00
N SER A 94 6.12 -6.25 21.38
CA SER A 94 4.84 -5.93 22.00
C SER A 94 3.64 -6.44 21.19
N PRO A 95 3.47 -7.77 21.02
CA PRO A 95 2.29 -8.34 20.39
C PRO A 95 1.09 -8.13 21.32
N ARG A 96 0.48 -6.95 21.28
CA ARG A 96 -0.75 -6.68 22.04
C ARG A 96 -1.94 -7.30 21.33
N ILE A 97 -2.79 -7.96 22.10
CA ILE A 97 -3.99 -8.68 21.64
C ILE A 97 -5.26 -8.08 22.28
N ASP A 98 -5.11 -7.23 23.29
CA ASP A 98 -6.21 -6.59 24.03
C ASP A 98 -6.79 -5.37 23.30
N LYS A 99 -5.99 -4.74 22.43
CA LYS A 99 -6.44 -3.61 21.60
C LYS A 99 -5.95 -3.70 20.16
N PRO A 100 -6.77 -3.26 19.20
CA PRO A 100 -6.37 -3.16 17.80
C PRO A 100 -5.27 -2.10 17.57
N PHE A 101 -4.30 -2.44 16.74
CA PHE A 101 -3.41 -1.48 16.08
C PHE A 101 -4.02 -1.04 14.76
N VAL A 102 -3.94 0.25 14.43
CA VAL A 102 -4.60 0.81 13.25
C VAL A 102 -3.60 1.56 12.39
N GLY A 103 -3.42 1.11 11.15
CA GLY A 103 -2.65 1.79 10.12
C GLY A 103 -3.58 2.44 9.10
N LEU A 104 -3.30 3.68 8.73
CA LEU A 104 -3.86 4.35 7.56
C LEU A 104 -2.97 4.05 6.36
N VAL A 105 -3.54 3.42 5.33
CA VAL A 105 -2.87 3.04 4.09
C VAL A 105 -3.50 3.80 2.95
N ASP A 106 -2.73 4.64 2.27
CA ASP A 106 -3.21 5.43 1.14
C ASP A 106 -2.78 4.81 -0.18
N PHE A 107 -3.72 4.69 -1.11
CA PHE A 107 -3.48 4.23 -2.47
C PHE A 107 -3.75 5.31 -3.51
N GLY A 108 -2.97 5.30 -4.58
CA GLY A 108 -3.16 6.13 -5.77
C GLY A 108 -3.17 5.29 -7.05
N ILE A 109 -3.57 5.93 -8.14
CA ILE A 109 -3.46 5.38 -9.50
C ILE A 109 -2.32 6.11 -10.21
N GLU A 110 -1.34 5.36 -10.72
CA GLU A 110 -0.21 5.88 -11.48
C GLU A 110 -0.12 5.19 -12.85
N PRO A 111 0.36 5.85 -13.91
CA PRO A 111 0.62 5.21 -15.19
C PRO A 111 1.55 4.00 -15.03
N VAL A 112 1.27 2.92 -15.75
CA VAL A 112 2.18 1.76 -15.83
C VAL A 112 3.54 2.20 -16.33
N GLU A 113 3.55 2.93 -17.44
CA GLU A 113 4.75 3.48 -18.04
C GLU A 113 5.20 4.74 -17.30
N PHE A 114 6.39 4.69 -16.70
CA PHE A 114 6.96 5.85 -15.99
C PHE A 114 7.12 7.08 -16.90
N SER A 115 7.37 6.86 -18.20
CA SER A 115 7.44 7.95 -19.18
C SER A 115 6.14 8.76 -19.27
N ASN A 116 4.97 8.11 -19.12
CA ASN A 116 3.69 8.78 -19.06
C ASN A 116 3.51 9.55 -17.73
N PHE A 117 4.00 9.01 -16.61
CA PHE A 117 4.02 9.75 -15.34
C PHE A 117 4.83 11.04 -15.51
N SER A 118 6.05 10.94 -16.05
CA SER A 118 6.92 12.09 -16.29
C SER A 118 6.23 13.14 -17.16
N LYS A 119 5.64 12.73 -18.30
CA LYS A 119 4.92 13.64 -19.20
C LYS A 119 3.78 14.36 -18.49
N ILE A 120 2.96 13.65 -17.72
CA ILE A 120 1.85 14.25 -16.98
C ILE A 120 2.37 15.23 -15.93
N PHE A 121 3.38 14.83 -15.17
CA PHE A 121 3.97 15.63 -14.10
C PHE A 121 4.60 16.93 -14.62
N THR A 122 5.23 16.89 -15.81
CA THR A 122 5.85 18.06 -16.44
C THR A 122 4.93 18.77 -17.44
N ASN A 123 3.62 18.50 -17.43
CA ASN A 123 2.62 19.07 -18.35
C ASN A 123 2.97 18.91 -19.85
N GLN A 124 3.69 17.84 -20.21
CA GLN A 124 3.91 17.47 -21.61
C GLN A 124 2.70 16.74 -22.18
N ARG A 125 2.57 16.77 -23.51
CA ARG A 125 1.50 16.09 -24.24
C ARG A 125 1.66 14.57 -24.12
N LEU A 126 0.55 13.90 -23.79
CA LEU A 126 0.42 12.44 -23.89
C LEU A 126 0.21 12.04 -25.35
N GLY A 127 0.62 10.82 -25.72
CA GLY A 127 0.29 10.26 -27.02
C GLY A 127 -1.22 10.08 -27.19
N ASP A 128 -1.64 9.85 -28.43
CA ASP A 128 -3.05 9.57 -28.71
C ASP A 128 -3.36 8.14 -28.22
N GLY A 129 -4.28 8.01 -27.25
CA GLY A 129 -4.67 6.71 -26.68
C GLY A 129 -5.05 6.76 -25.21
N GLU A 130 -5.72 5.72 -24.73
CA GLU A 130 -5.96 5.53 -23.30
C GLU A 130 -4.64 5.19 -22.59
N VAL A 131 -4.41 5.77 -21.42
CA VAL A 131 -3.24 5.45 -20.59
C VAL A 131 -3.61 4.32 -19.64
N GLU A 132 -2.93 3.18 -19.78
CA GLU A 132 -2.98 2.12 -18.78
C GLU A 132 -2.28 2.58 -17.49
N ALA A 133 -2.92 2.34 -16.36
CA ALA A 133 -2.47 2.73 -15.04
C ALA A 133 -2.55 1.55 -14.07
N MET A 134 -2.00 1.72 -12.87
CA MET A 134 -1.96 0.71 -11.84
C MET A 134 -2.09 1.32 -10.45
N VAL A 135 -2.57 0.50 -9.51
CA VAL A 135 -2.57 0.86 -8.09
C VAL A 135 -1.16 0.98 -7.55
N GLN A 136 -0.91 2.00 -6.74
CA GLN A 136 0.34 2.23 -6.03
C GLN A 136 0.04 2.67 -4.60
N MET A 137 0.86 2.26 -3.65
CA MET A 137 0.74 2.69 -2.27
C MET A 137 1.49 4.01 -2.06
N ASN A 138 0.76 5.06 -1.69
CA ASN A 138 1.33 6.39 -1.44
C ASN A 138 1.97 6.48 -0.06
N SER A 139 1.25 5.99 0.96
CA SER A 139 1.68 6.12 2.35
C SER A 139 1.14 5.04 3.26
N PHE A 140 1.86 4.84 4.36
CA PHE A 140 1.48 4.02 5.50
C PHE A 140 1.78 4.82 6.77
N LYS A 141 0.78 5.04 7.63
CA LYS A 141 0.93 5.82 8.87
C LYS A 141 0.12 5.22 10.01
N PRO A 142 0.55 5.34 11.27
CA PRO A 142 -0.27 4.93 12.40
C PRO A 142 -1.47 5.88 12.54
N LEU A 143 -2.63 5.34 12.88
CA LEU A 143 -3.81 6.12 13.27
C LEU A 143 -4.03 5.98 14.78
N THR A 144 -3.93 7.11 15.48
CA THR A 144 -4.13 7.18 16.93
C THR A 144 -5.57 7.49 17.33
N SER A 145 -6.42 7.90 16.36
CA SER A 145 -7.82 8.22 16.62
C SER A 145 -8.60 7.02 17.14
N PRO A 146 -9.58 7.23 18.04
CA PRO A 146 -10.45 6.17 18.52
C PRO A 146 -11.10 5.41 17.37
N ILE A 147 -11.21 4.10 17.54
CA ILE A 147 -11.82 3.21 16.54
C ILE A 147 -13.32 3.29 16.73
N SER A 148 -14.05 3.40 15.62
CA SER A 148 -15.50 3.38 15.64
C SER A 148 -16.03 2.08 16.24
N PRO A 149 -17.24 2.07 16.82
CA PRO A 149 -17.85 0.83 17.33
C PRO A 149 -17.86 -0.30 16.30
N GLY A 150 -18.16 0.02 15.03
CA GLY A 150 -18.09 -0.95 13.93
C GLY A 150 -16.69 -1.52 13.70
N GLY A 151 -15.65 -0.68 13.74
CA GLY A 151 -14.26 -1.14 13.61
C GLY A 151 -13.83 -2.05 14.77
N GLN A 152 -14.31 -1.79 15.99
CA GLN A 152 -14.07 -2.68 17.13
C GLN A 152 -14.75 -4.04 16.93
N THR A 153 -15.99 -4.07 16.46
CA THR A 153 -16.72 -5.31 16.18
C THR A 153 -16.00 -6.16 15.14
N VAL A 154 -15.58 -5.56 14.01
CA VAL A 154 -14.86 -6.27 12.94
C VAL A 154 -13.53 -6.83 13.45
N TRP A 155 -12.81 -6.07 14.28
CA TRP A 155 -11.58 -6.53 14.90
C TRP A 155 -11.81 -7.72 15.86
N ARG A 156 -12.77 -7.63 16.78
CA ARG A 156 -13.08 -8.72 17.73
C ARG A 156 -13.45 -10.00 16.99
N GLN A 157 -14.30 -9.91 15.97
CA GLN A 157 -14.63 -11.06 15.13
C GLN A 157 -13.43 -11.67 14.43
N ALA A 158 -12.46 -10.85 14.00
CA ALA A 158 -11.23 -11.36 13.40
C ALA A 158 -10.32 -12.02 14.44
N VAL A 159 -10.21 -11.48 15.65
CA VAL A 159 -9.50 -12.10 16.78
C VAL A 159 -10.13 -13.45 17.13
N ASP A 160 -11.46 -13.51 17.23
CA ASP A 160 -12.19 -14.74 17.56
C ASP A 160 -11.97 -15.86 16.52
N ARG A 161 -11.77 -15.51 15.24
CA ARG A 161 -11.49 -16.47 14.17
C ARG A 161 -10.12 -17.12 14.28
N ILE A 162 -9.14 -16.44 14.89
CA ILE A 162 -7.74 -16.90 14.93
C ILE A 162 -7.31 -17.36 16.33
N LYS A 163 -8.20 -17.30 17.33
CA LYS A 163 -7.87 -17.59 18.73
C LYS A 163 -7.29 -19.00 18.95
N ASP A 164 -7.68 -19.95 18.08
CA ASP A 164 -7.25 -21.34 18.13
C ASP A 164 -6.10 -21.63 17.14
N GLU A 165 -5.62 -20.63 16.38
CA GLU A 165 -4.51 -20.77 15.47
C GLU A 165 -3.17 -20.62 16.20
N GLU A 166 -2.42 -21.72 16.33
CA GLU A 166 -1.12 -21.82 17.04
C GLU A 166 -0.05 -20.81 16.55
N HIS A 167 -0.26 -20.16 15.38
CA HIS A 167 0.72 -19.31 14.72
C HIS A 167 0.24 -17.88 14.42
N ALA A 168 -0.92 -17.48 14.93
CA ALA A 168 -1.48 -16.14 14.73
C ALA A 168 -1.16 -15.24 15.95
N TRP A 169 -0.43 -14.14 15.73
CA TRP A 169 0.16 -13.37 16.84
C TRP A 169 -0.64 -12.12 17.22
N SER A 170 -1.27 -11.45 16.25
CA SER A 170 -2.08 -10.25 16.48
C SER A 170 -2.97 -9.97 15.27
N VAL A 171 -4.08 -9.27 15.48
CA VAL A 171 -4.92 -8.72 14.39
C VAL A 171 -4.78 -7.22 14.37
N VAL A 172 -4.42 -6.68 13.19
CA VAL A 172 -4.32 -5.24 12.94
C VAL A 172 -5.42 -4.78 12.00
N LEU A 173 -5.76 -3.50 12.07
CA LEU A 173 -6.72 -2.82 11.21
C LEU A 173 -6.00 -1.94 10.19
N ALA A 174 -6.24 -2.19 8.91
CA ALA A 174 -5.84 -1.30 7.82
C ALA A 174 -7.04 -0.44 7.42
N LYS A 175 -6.99 0.85 7.77
CA LYS A 175 -7.91 1.85 7.21
C LYS A 175 -7.38 2.30 5.88
N ILE A 176 -8.17 2.12 4.84
CA ILE A 176 -7.78 2.40 3.46
C ILE A 176 -8.27 3.79 3.11
N SER A 177 -7.38 4.65 2.58
CA SER A 177 -7.73 5.90 1.91
C SER A 177 -7.31 5.85 0.45
N THR A 178 -7.95 6.68 -0.36
CA THR A 178 -7.71 6.73 -1.80
C THR A 178 -7.41 8.15 -2.25
N GLY A 179 -6.17 8.36 -2.70
CA GLY A 179 -5.67 9.65 -3.14
C GLY A 179 -5.93 10.75 -2.09
N GLY A 180 -5.63 10.49 -0.82
CA GLY A 180 -5.82 11.45 0.27
C GLY A 180 -7.26 11.85 0.56
N SER A 181 -8.25 11.13 0.02
CA SER A 181 -9.65 11.27 0.42
C SER A 181 -9.87 10.68 1.82
N GLY A 182 -11.04 10.93 2.41
CA GLY A 182 -11.45 10.26 3.65
C GLY A 182 -11.35 8.73 3.57
N VAL A 183 -11.30 8.07 4.73
CA VAL A 183 -11.22 6.59 4.82
C VAL A 183 -12.37 5.97 4.04
N THR A 184 -12.03 5.12 3.06
CA THR A 184 -12.99 4.48 2.15
C THR A 184 -13.28 3.03 2.52
N ALA A 185 -12.39 2.36 3.25
CA ALA A 185 -12.60 0.98 3.71
C ALA A 185 -11.81 0.66 4.98
N THR A 186 -12.18 -0.42 5.67
CA THR A 186 -11.40 -0.98 6.78
C THR A 186 -11.25 -2.48 6.57
N SER A 187 -10.00 -2.95 6.53
CA SER A 187 -9.67 -4.36 6.37
C SER A 187 -8.93 -4.87 7.61
N THR A 188 -9.11 -6.14 7.94
CA THR A 188 -8.37 -6.81 9.02
C THR A 188 -7.21 -7.61 8.43
N LEU A 189 -6.07 -7.60 9.10
CA LEU A 189 -4.91 -8.41 8.74
C LEU A 189 -4.44 -9.19 9.97
N THR A 190 -4.31 -10.50 9.83
CA THR A 190 -3.70 -11.36 10.84
C THR A 190 -2.19 -11.37 10.66
N ILE A 191 -1.45 -10.92 11.68
CA ILE A 191 0.01 -10.98 11.70
C ILE A 191 0.42 -12.46 11.84
N GLY A 192 0.90 -13.02 10.73
CA GLY A 192 1.33 -14.40 10.66
C GLY A 192 2.82 -14.59 10.91
N ARG A 193 3.22 -15.85 11.14
CA ARG A 193 4.62 -16.24 11.37
C ARG A 193 5.57 -15.80 10.26
N GLY A 194 5.16 -15.89 8.99
CA GLY A 194 5.97 -15.49 7.84
C GLY A 194 6.37 -14.01 7.86
N ALA A 195 5.46 -13.11 8.27
CA ALA A 195 5.77 -11.69 8.39
C ALA A 195 6.72 -11.41 9.55
N LEU A 196 6.54 -12.12 10.68
CA LEU A 196 7.44 -12.00 11.82
C LEU A 196 8.86 -12.48 11.46
N ASP A 197 8.98 -13.59 10.76
CA ASP A 197 10.27 -14.13 10.35
C ASP A 197 10.94 -13.21 9.31
N LEU A 198 10.17 -12.62 8.39
CA LEU A 198 10.67 -11.61 7.46
C LEU A 198 11.26 -10.40 8.20
N VAL A 199 10.54 -9.85 9.18
CA VAL A 199 11.01 -8.67 9.94
C VAL A 199 12.17 -9.02 10.86
N ARG A 200 12.16 -10.22 11.49
CA ARG A 200 13.28 -10.72 12.32
C ARG A 200 14.56 -10.87 11.53
N ALA A 201 14.47 -11.35 10.29
CA ALA A 201 15.62 -11.47 9.42
C ALA A 201 16.24 -10.10 9.10
N SER A 202 15.40 -9.06 8.97
CA SER A 202 15.81 -7.65 8.77
C SER A 202 16.85 -7.45 7.65
N ARG A 203 16.83 -8.34 6.65
CA ARG A 203 17.75 -8.29 5.52
C ARG A 203 17.46 -7.04 4.68
N PRO A 204 18.47 -6.25 4.28
CA PRO A 204 18.26 -5.14 3.35
C PRO A 204 17.51 -5.57 2.10
N TRP A 205 16.73 -4.66 1.52
CA TRP A 205 16.07 -4.88 0.23
C TRP A 205 17.04 -4.59 -0.91
N SER A 206 17.08 -5.45 -1.93
CA SER A 206 17.77 -5.14 -3.19
C SER A 206 16.77 -4.71 -4.27
N PHE A 207 17.00 -3.53 -4.83
CA PHE A 207 16.27 -2.97 -5.95
C PHE A 207 17.15 -2.95 -7.17
N GLU A 208 16.60 -3.21 -8.33
CA GLU A 208 17.27 -2.89 -9.59
C GLU A 208 16.69 -1.57 -10.08
N CYS A 209 17.54 -0.54 -10.22
CA CYS A 209 17.14 0.77 -10.71
C CYS A 209 16.70 0.64 -12.18
N PRO A 210 15.42 0.89 -12.52
CA PRO A 210 14.93 0.64 -13.88
C PRO A 210 15.64 1.46 -14.96
N SER A 211 16.14 2.66 -14.62
CA SER A 211 16.79 3.56 -15.57
C SER A 211 18.28 3.28 -15.76
N THR A 212 18.94 2.56 -14.85
CA THR A 212 20.40 2.35 -14.88
C THR A 212 20.82 0.89 -14.79
N GLY A 213 19.91 -0.04 -14.48
CA GLY A 213 20.22 -1.43 -14.18
C GLY A 213 21.04 -1.62 -12.89
N THR A 214 21.34 -0.55 -12.16
CA THR A 214 22.18 -0.61 -10.97
C THR A 214 21.41 -1.22 -9.80
N VAL A 215 22.01 -2.19 -9.11
CA VAL A 215 21.45 -2.75 -7.89
C VAL A 215 21.69 -1.80 -6.72
N ILE A 216 20.61 -1.38 -6.06
CA ILE A 216 20.61 -0.49 -4.91
C ILE A 216 20.12 -1.27 -3.70
N GLU A 217 20.87 -1.22 -2.61
CA GLU A 217 20.43 -1.76 -1.32
C GLU A 217 19.73 -0.68 -0.51
N ARG A 218 18.60 -1.03 0.11
CA ARG A 218 17.92 -0.18 1.09
C ARG A 218 17.78 -0.90 2.43
N PRO A 219 17.83 -0.17 3.55
CA PRO A 219 17.57 -0.75 4.86
C PRO A 219 16.18 -1.39 4.94
N PHE A 220 16.03 -2.40 5.77
CA PHE A 220 14.72 -3.00 6.04
C PHE A 220 13.91 -2.09 6.96
N ASN A 221 13.14 -1.17 6.38
CA ASN A 221 12.27 -0.25 7.11
C ASN A 221 10.95 -0.04 6.36
N ILE A 222 10.01 0.69 6.97
CA ILE A 222 8.67 0.93 6.40
C ILE A 222 8.79 1.55 5.00
N GLU A 223 9.62 2.59 4.84
CA GLU A 223 9.77 3.30 3.57
C GLU A 223 10.25 2.39 2.43
N SER A 224 11.24 1.56 2.71
CA SER A 224 11.81 0.63 1.73
C SER A 224 10.86 -0.54 1.45
N CYS A 225 10.08 -0.99 2.45
CA CYS A 225 8.99 -1.94 2.22
C CYS A 225 7.91 -1.37 1.28
N MET A 226 7.54 -0.09 1.46
CA MET A 226 6.59 0.57 0.56
C MET A 226 7.12 0.68 -0.87
N GLU A 227 8.38 1.10 -1.03
CA GLU A 227 9.04 1.17 -2.34
C GLU A 227 9.11 -0.21 -3.02
N PHE A 228 9.47 -1.25 -2.26
CA PHE A 228 9.55 -2.63 -2.75
C PHE A 228 8.21 -3.16 -3.22
N LEU A 229 7.15 -2.90 -2.46
CA LEU A 229 5.79 -3.27 -2.86
C LEU A 229 5.37 -2.58 -4.17
N ASN A 230 5.69 -1.30 -4.29
CA ASN A 230 5.36 -0.52 -5.48
C ASN A 230 6.16 -0.98 -6.71
N ASP A 231 7.44 -1.33 -6.56
CA ASP A 231 8.25 -1.95 -7.62
C ASP A 231 7.71 -3.33 -8.01
N TYR A 232 7.29 -4.14 -7.05
CA TYR A 232 6.65 -5.44 -7.33
C TYR A 232 5.39 -5.29 -8.18
N ILE A 233 4.56 -4.29 -7.90
CA ILE A 233 3.38 -3.99 -8.71
C ILE A 233 3.76 -3.56 -10.13
N ARG A 234 4.80 -2.72 -10.27
CA ARG A 234 5.28 -2.27 -11.59
C ARG A 234 5.75 -3.43 -12.46
N ARG A 235 6.37 -4.45 -11.86
CA ARG A 235 6.89 -5.63 -12.57
C ARG A 235 5.80 -6.63 -12.98
N ASP A 236 4.55 -6.47 -12.53
CA ASP A 236 3.43 -7.34 -12.91
C ASP A 236 2.90 -6.99 -14.31
N ASN A 237 3.71 -7.34 -15.32
CA ASN A 237 3.43 -7.07 -16.74
C ASN A 237 2.20 -7.81 -17.27
N ASP A 238 1.95 -9.01 -16.76
CA ASP A 238 0.82 -9.85 -17.18
C ASP A 238 -0.47 -9.53 -16.43
N ASN A 239 -0.45 -8.50 -15.56
CA ASN A 239 -1.56 -8.13 -14.68
C ASN A 239 -2.08 -9.31 -13.85
N ALA A 240 -1.19 -10.19 -13.39
CA ALA A 240 -1.55 -11.39 -12.63
C ALA A 240 -2.17 -11.04 -11.26
N MET A 241 -1.88 -9.85 -10.72
CA MET A 241 -2.44 -9.33 -9.48
C MET A 241 -3.73 -8.52 -9.67
N TYR A 242 -4.13 -8.23 -10.91
CA TYR A 242 -5.31 -7.44 -11.24
C TYR A 242 -5.31 -6.03 -10.64
N LEU A 243 -4.12 -5.41 -10.64
CA LEU A 243 -3.92 -4.05 -10.13
C LEU A 243 -3.86 -3.00 -11.24
N ARG A 244 -3.96 -3.42 -12.52
CA ARG A 244 -4.03 -2.49 -13.65
C ARG A 244 -5.47 -2.01 -13.91
N THR A 245 -5.59 -0.77 -14.32
CA THR A 245 -6.84 -0.06 -14.61
C THR A 245 -6.62 1.03 -15.66
N LYS A 246 -7.68 1.74 -16.03
CA LYS A 246 -7.59 2.91 -16.90
C LYS A 246 -7.30 4.17 -16.09
N MET A 247 -6.41 5.02 -16.61
CA MET A 247 -6.14 6.31 -16.00
C MET A 247 -7.33 7.27 -16.16
N ARG A 248 -7.80 7.85 -15.06
CA ARG A 248 -8.91 8.82 -15.08
C ARG A 248 -8.40 10.25 -15.15
N ALA A 249 -9.26 11.17 -15.58
CA ALA A 249 -8.96 12.60 -15.55
C ALA A 249 -8.60 13.11 -14.14
N SER A 250 -9.22 12.55 -13.10
CA SER A 250 -8.89 12.84 -11.70
C SER A 250 -7.50 12.36 -11.30
N ASP A 251 -7.03 11.23 -11.83
CA ASP A 251 -5.69 10.71 -11.57
C ASP A 251 -4.63 11.58 -12.25
N VAL A 252 -4.87 11.97 -13.50
CA VAL A 252 -4.03 12.94 -14.22
C VAL A 252 -3.96 14.26 -13.45
N LYS A 253 -5.11 14.75 -12.95
CA LYS A 253 -5.16 15.98 -12.15
C LYS A 253 -4.32 15.87 -10.88
N ARG A 254 -4.36 14.75 -10.15
CA ARG A 254 -3.57 14.54 -8.92
C ARG A 254 -2.07 14.65 -9.17
N ILE A 255 -1.57 14.08 -10.27
CA ILE A 255 -0.14 14.16 -10.63
C ILE A 255 0.24 15.62 -10.94
N ARG A 256 -0.60 16.34 -11.69
CA ARG A 256 -0.38 17.77 -11.99
C ARG A 256 -0.44 18.65 -10.74
N ASP A 257 -1.40 18.40 -9.85
CA ASP A 257 -1.55 19.08 -8.57
C ASP A 257 -0.30 18.89 -7.69
N ALA A 258 0.33 17.70 -7.75
CA ALA A 258 1.58 17.44 -7.05
C ALA A 258 2.72 18.35 -7.55
N LYS A 259 2.87 18.51 -8.88
CA LYS A 259 3.84 19.45 -9.48
C LYS A 259 3.55 20.90 -9.11
N ALA A 260 2.28 21.28 -9.10
CA ALA A 260 1.83 22.64 -8.80
C ALA A 260 1.94 23.02 -7.31
N GLY A 261 2.35 22.08 -6.44
CA GLY A 261 2.47 22.35 -5.01
C GLY A 261 1.13 22.45 -4.28
N ALA A 262 0.07 21.87 -4.86
CA ALA A 262 -1.27 21.91 -4.25
C ALA A 262 -1.27 21.35 -2.82
N THR A 263 -2.09 21.94 -1.95
CA THR A 263 -2.14 21.63 -0.52
C THR A 263 -3.09 20.49 -0.16
N SER A 264 -3.75 19.88 -1.15
CA SER A 264 -4.58 18.69 -0.96
C SER A 264 -3.75 17.53 -0.40
N ASP A 265 -4.38 16.68 0.41
CA ASP A 265 -3.70 15.52 0.99
C ASP A 265 -3.21 14.57 -0.10
N ALA A 266 -3.99 14.37 -1.16
CA ALA A 266 -3.57 13.62 -2.36
C ALA A 266 -2.21 14.07 -2.89
N ALA A 267 -2.06 15.37 -3.11
CA ALA A 267 -0.86 15.95 -3.70
C ALA A 267 0.33 15.89 -2.71
N LYS A 268 0.09 16.11 -1.41
CA LYS A 268 1.11 15.97 -0.37
C LYS A 268 1.63 14.54 -0.27
N LEU A 269 0.73 13.55 -0.25
CA LEU A 269 1.09 12.14 -0.15
C LEU A 269 1.86 11.67 -1.39
N LEU A 270 1.44 12.08 -2.60
CA LEU A 270 2.17 11.77 -3.82
C LEU A 270 3.56 12.43 -3.83
N ARG A 271 3.70 13.70 -3.41
CA ARG A 271 5.02 14.34 -3.28
C ARG A 271 5.93 13.61 -2.29
N ALA A 272 5.40 13.20 -1.13
CA ALA A 272 6.17 12.42 -0.16
C ALA A 272 6.65 11.09 -0.76
N LYS A 273 5.79 10.38 -1.51
CA LYS A 273 6.17 9.19 -2.28
C LYS A 273 7.27 9.48 -3.30
N MET A 274 7.16 10.56 -4.08
CA MET A 274 8.15 10.94 -5.08
C MET A 274 9.53 11.23 -4.48
N ARG A 275 9.59 11.80 -3.27
CA ARG A 275 10.87 12.03 -2.59
C ARG A 275 11.48 10.74 -2.08
N ARG A 276 10.65 9.83 -1.57
CA ARG A 276 11.05 8.53 -1.03
C ARG A 276 11.62 7.61 -2.11
N GLU A 277 10.90 7.41 -3.22
CA GLU A 277 11.20 6.32 -4.17
C GLU A 277 12.24 6.70 -5.23
N GLU A 278 13.08 5.74 -5.61
CA GLU A 278 14.18 5.92 -6.56
C GLU A 278 13.68 6.14 -7.99
N ILE A 279 12.56 5.54 -8.37
CA ILE A 279 11.99 5.69 -9.72
C ILE A 279 11.76 7.15 -10.09
N PHE A 280 11.48 8.02 -9.12
CA PHE A 280 11.26 9.45 -9.34
C PHE A 280 12.54 10.29 -9.27
N LYS A 281 13.73 9.69 -9.17
CA LYS A 281 15.00 10.42 -9.02
C LYS A 281 15.18 11.55 -10.04
N SER A 282 14.84 11.31 -11.31
CA SER A 282 14.90 12.34 -12.37
C SER A 282 13.89 13.48 -12.22
N LEU A 283 12.86 13.30 -11.39
CA LEU A 283 11.80 14.28 -11.15
C LEU A 283 11.92 14.97 -9.80
N LYS A 284 12.82 14.52 -8.89
CA LYS A 284 12.91 15.04 -7.51
C LYS A 284 13.17 16.54 -7.45
N GLU A 285 14.02 17.08 -8.33
CA GLU A 285 14.29 18.53 -8.42
C GLU A 285 13.06 19.36 -8.80
N HIS A 286 12.11 18.75 -9.50
CA HIS A 286 10.88 19.41 -9.92
C HIS A 286 9.75 19.30 -8.88
N VAL A 287 9.94 18.50 -7.83
CA VAL A 287 8.99 18.35 -6.72
C VAL A 287 9.10 19.56 -5.80
N PRO A 288 8.00 20.32 -5.58
CA PRO A 288 8.03 21.46 -4.67
C PRO A 288 8.56 21.09 -3.29
N ALA A 289 9.39 21.96 -2.70
CA ALA A 289 9.82 21.83 -1.31
C ALA A 289 8.61 21.82 -0.37
N GLU A 290 8.71 21.14 0.77
CA GLU A 290 7.69 21.31 1.81
C GLU A 290 7.84 22.70 2.39
N ILE A 291 6.79 23.51 2.33
CA ILE A 291 6.72 24.75 3.10
C ILE A 291 6.70 24.30 4.57
N PRO A 292 7.68 24.70 5.42
CA PRO A 292 7.67 24.35 6.82
C PRO A 292 6.33 24.74 7.44
N LYS A 293 5.74 23.86 8.26
CA LYS A 293 4.54 24.21 9.02
C LYS A 293 4.89 25.39 9.92
N MET A 294 4.39 26.59 9.61
CA MET A 294 4.38 27.69 10.57
C MET A 294 3.60 27.23 11.80
N ARG A 295 4.32 26.96 12.89
CA ARG A 295 3.71 26.82 14.20
C ARG A 295 3.52 28.23 14.74
N PHE A 296 2.27 28.66 14.89
CA PHE A 296 1.98 29.76 15.79
C PHE A 296 2.25 29.26 17.22
N ALA A 297 3.30 29.79 17.85
CA ALA A 297 3.47 29.61 19.28
C ALA A 297 2.26 30.25 19.97
N ARG A 298 1.42 29.44 20.63
CA ARG A 298 0.53 29.96 21.67
C ARG A 298 1.26 29.86 22.99
N MET A 299 1.86 30.98 23.39
CA MET A 299 2.13 31.32 24.77
C MET A 299 1.37 32.62 25.04
N GLY A 300 0.74 32.72 26.20
CA GLY A 300 -0.30 33.71 26.53
C GLY A 300 -0.02 35.14 26.07
N ASP A 301 -1.07 35.78 25.56
CA ASP A 301 -1.31 37.22 25.40
C ASP A 301 -0.15 38.16 25.05
N VAL A 302 0.87 37.71 24.30
CA VAL A 302 1.81 38.64 23.64
C VAL A 302 2.23 38.10 22.28
N ASN A 303 1.96 38.90 21.24
CA ASN A 303 2.31 38.63 19.86
C ASN A 303 3.79 38.95 19.64
N ILE A 304 4.65 37.94 19.46
CA ILE A 304 6.08 38.14 19.16
C ILE A 304 6.51 37.21 18.03
N GLY A 305 6.85 37.82 16.88
CA GLY A 305 7.90 37.41 15.94
C GLY A 305 7.85 36.03 15.27
N LEU A 306 7.97 36.03 13.94
CA LEU A 306 8.22 34.84 13.11
C LEU A 306 9.56 34.18 13.49
N LEU A 307 9.53 32.92 13.92
CA LEU A 307 10.72 32.08 14.05
C LEU A 307 10.63 30.92 13.04
N TYR A 308 11.67 30.78 12.23
CA TYR A 308 11.87 29.66 11.32
C TYR A 308 12.72 28.60 12.04
N ASP A 309 12.22 27.37 12.17
CA ASP A 309 13.07 26.23 12.54
C ASP A 309 13.72 25.67 11.27
N VAL A 310 15.04 25.74 11.22
CA VAL A 310 15.89 25.02 10.26
C VAL A 310 16.36 23.75 10.95
N CYS A 311 15.81 22.59 10.55
CA CYS A 311 16.37 21.25 10.79
C CYS A 311 15.99 20.35 9.62
#